data_AF-A0A3D6E2E7-F1
#
_entry.id   AF-A0A3D6E2E7-F1
#
_cell.length_a   1.000
_cell.length_b   1.000
_cell.length_c   1.000
_cell.angle_alpha   90.00
_cell.angle_beta   90.00
_cell.angle_gamma   90.00
#
_symmetry.space_group_name_H-M   'P 1'
#
loop_
_entity.id
_entity.type
_entity.pdbx_description
1 polymer ?
#
loop_
_entity_poly.entity_id
_entity_poly.type
_entity_poly.pdbx_seq_one_letter_code
_entity_poly.pdbx_strand_id
1 'polypeptide(L)'
;MGAAPRPSNRACACSALWRIARAARAARRDPPCVPQVLGSVQTLQCSRRPSRGHRSSDELLSLLVLSHDISPFPCQDIITTPFDPTQAATDTLVTTGWYLPLLAFVILAVLECGSARRVPAGSLADHLLNLAGLAVQGIAIPAAGYLIATRVLAAHSPDLAGSLRIGCLGAFLLNFVLVDLVYYAQHRLFHRVGVLWALHQCHHASPVVSVWATSRNSLWVSFLFVYLLLNPLLGFLCDCPQGFFFSAALTASLDLWRHSRLPERFAPAWLGRALVTPAHHHLHHSLDGQGVNFGANLLLWDRCFGTAREPDGYPARYGTSNAPGPWRQFLFPW
;
A
#
# COMPACT_ATOMS: atom_id res chain seq x y z
N MET A 1 -39.37 -16.46 53.14
CA MET A 1 -39.76 -15.39 52.20
C MET A 1 -38.55 -15.05 51.36
N GLY A 2 -38.69 -15.15 50.04
CA GLY A 2 -37.58 -15.39 49.12
C GLY A 2 -36.98 -14.15 48.46
N ALA A 3 -35.91 -14.41 47.72
CA ALA A 3 -35.64 -13.85 46.40
C ALA A 3 -34.52 -14.68 45.75
N ALA A 4 -34.84 -15.41 44.69
CA ALA A 4 -33.86 -16.05 43.80
C ALA A 4 -33.34 -15.04 42.76
N PRO A 5 -32.16 -15.27 42.16
CA PRO A 5 -31.48 -14.29 41.32
C PRO A 5 -32.09 -14.18 39.90
N ARG A 6 -32.03 -12.98 39.32
CA ARG A 6 -32.45 -12.68 37.94
C ARG A 6 -31.56 -13.42 36.91
N PRO A 7 -32.12 -13.99 35.82
CA PRO A 7 -31.33 -14.55 34.75
C PRO A 7 -30.93 -13.49 33.69
N SER A 8 -29.82 -13.81 33.02
CA SER A 8 -29.04 -13.04 32.06
C SER A 8 -29.66 -12.82 30.67
N ASN A 9 -29.37 -11.67 30.07
CA ASN A 9 -29.62 -11.31 28.66
C ASN A 9 -28.80 -12.18 27.66
N ARG A 10 -29.31 -13.35 27.27
CA ARG A 10 -28.76 -14.15 26.15
C ARG A 10 -29.81 -14.68 25.15
N ALA A 11 -31.04 -14.14 25.13
CA ALA A 11 -32.14 -14.73 24.35
C ALA A 11 -32.67 -13.90 23.15
N CYS A 12 -31.92 -12.91 22.62
CA CYS A 12 -32.38 -12.12 21.46
C CYS A 12 -31.70 -12.43 20.11
N ALA A 13 -30.67 -13.28 20.05
CA ALA A 13 -29.93 -13.51 18.80
C ALA A 13 -30.45 -14.68 17.93
N CYS A 14 -31.21 -15.63 18.49
CA CYS A 14 -31.67 -16.81 17.75
C CYS A 14 -32.97 -16.61 16.94
N SER A 15 -33.77 -15.57 17.23
CA SER A 15 -35.06 -15.35 16.55
C SER A 15 -34.94 -14.62 15.21
N ALA A 16 -33.86 -13.87 14.98
CA ALA A 16 -33.59 -13.15 13.73
C ALA A 16 -33.08 -14.07 12.62
N LEU A 17 -32.18 -15.01 12.95
CA LEU A 17 -31.60 -15.96 11.98
C LEU A 17 -32.63 -16.95 11.43
N TRP A 18 -33.67 -17.29 12.21
CA TRP A 18 -34.74 -18.18 11.77
C TRP A 18 -35.70 -17.52 10.76
N ARG A 19 -35.91 -16.19 10.85
CA ARG A 19 -36.77 -15.44 9.92
C ARG A 19 -36.12 -15.27 8.54
N ILE A 20 -34.80 -15.05 8.51
CA ILE A 20 -34.04 -14.92 7.26
C ILE A 20 -33.97 -16.26 6.50
N ALA A 21 -33.76 -17.37 7.22
CA ALA A 21 -33.72 -18.71 6.61
C ALA A 21 -35.07 -19.17 6.04
N ARG A 22 -36.19 -18.66 6.56
CA ARG A 22 -37.54 -18.98 6.05
C ARG A 22 -37.89 -18.16 4.80
N ALA A 23 -37.48 -16.90 4.73
CA ALA A 23 -37.63 -16.06 3.54
C ALA A 23 -36.80 -16.60 2.35
N ALA A 24 -35.59 -17.08 2.60
CA ALA A 24 -34.71 -17.66 1.58
C ALA A 24 -35.21 -19.01 1.01
N ARG A 25 -36.09 -19.73 1.72
CA ARG A 25 -36.72 -20.97 1.22
C ARG A 25 -38.01 -20.71 0.44
N ALA A 26 -38.72 -19.62 0.71
CA ALA A 26 -39.91 -19.23 -0.04
C ALA A 26 -39.56 -18.73 -1.45
N ALA A 27 -38.46 -17.98 -1.60
CA ALA A 27 -38.00 -17.44 -2.88
C ALA A 27 -37.49 -18.48 -3.91
N ARG A 28 -37.31 -19.76 -3.51
CA ARG A 28 -36.83 -20.83 -4.40
C ARG A 28 -37.96 -21.62 -5.10
N ARG A 29 -39.23 -21.25 -4.90
CA ARG A 29 -40.39 -22.02 -5.40
C ARG A 29 -41.21 -21.33 -6.50
N ASP A 30 -40.85 -20.12 -6.91
CA ASP A 30 -41.54 -19.43 -8.01
C ASP A 30 -40.78 -19.62 -9.33
N PRO A 31 -41.47 -19.91 -10.45
CA PRO A 31 -40.83 -20.07 -11.75
C PRO A 31 -40.31 -18.71 -12.27
N PRO A 32 -39.28 -18.68 -13.13
CA PRO A 32 -38.70 -17.43 -13.59
C PRO A 32 -39.67 -16.67 -14.50
N CYS A 33 -39.87 -15.38 -14.20
CA CYS A 33 -40.56 -14.44 -15.10
C CYS A 33 -39.69 -14.19 -16.34
N VAL A 34 -40.23 -14.43 -17.53
CA VAL A 34 -39.58 -14.12 -18.81
C VAL A 34 -39.88 -12.66 -19.16
N PRO A 35 -38.87 -11.80 -19.44
CA PRO A 35 -39.13 -10.45 -19.92
C PRO A 35 -39.57 -10.50 -21.39
N GLN A 36 -40.76 -9.97 -21.70
CA GLN A 36 -41.11 -9.60 -23.07
C GLN A 36 -40.99 -8.09 -23.22
N VAL A 37 -40.25 -7.66 -24.25
CA VAL A 37 -40.09 -6.25 -24.61
C VAL A 37 -41.23 -5.85 -25.53
N LEU A 38 -42.12 -4.99 -25.06
CA LEU A 38 -43.04 -4.19 -25.87
C LEU A 38 -42.95 -2.74 -25.38
N GLY A 39 -42.99 -1.81 -26.34
CA GLY A 39 -42.48 -0.43 -26.23
C GLY A 39 -42.94 0.40 -25.02
N SER A 40 -42.05 1.33 -24.65
CA SER A 40 -42.24 2.50 -23.79
C SER A 40 -43.45 2.45 -22.84
N VAL A 41 -43.20 1.93 -21.62
CA VAL A 41 -43.88 2.13 -20.33
C VAL A 41 -43.91 0.78 -19.59
N GLN A 42 -43.11 0.64 -18.54
CA GLN A 42 -43.14 -0.54 -17.66
C GLN A 42 -44.33 -0.41 -16.71
N THR A 43 -45.37 -1.23 -16.90
CA THR A 43 -46.34 -1.54 -15.85
C THR A 43 -46.13 -2.98 -15.38
N LEU A 44 -45.87 -3.17 -14.09
CA LEU A 44 -45.79 -4.49 -13.46
C LEU A 44 -47.22 -5.00 -13.21
N GLN A 45 -47.76 -5.80 -14.13
CA GLN A 45 -48.98 -6.58 -13.86
C GLN A 45 -48.62 -7.92 -13.22
N CYS A 46 -48.84 -8.05 -11.92
CA CYS A 46 -48.83 -9.35 -11.24
C CYS A 46 -50.17 -10.06 -11.48
N SER A 47 -50.20 -11.04 -12.40
CA SER A 47 -51.36 -11.91 -12.56
C SER A 47 -51.46 -12.92 -11.39
N ARG A 48 -52.37 -12.71 -10.44
CA ARG A 48 -52.77 -13.78 -9.51
C ARG A 48 -53.88 -14.62 -10.18
N ARG A 49 -53.65 -15.93 -10.32
CA ARG A 49 -54.72 -16.90 -10.63
C ARG A 49 -55.75 -16.88 -9.49
N PRO A 50 -57.07 -16.95 -9.76
CA PRO A 50 -58.08 -16.98 -8.72
C PRO A 50 -58.16 -18.38 -8.10
N SER A 51 -57.86 -18.49 -6.81
CA SER A 51 -58.24 -19.66 -6.01
C SER A 51 -59.71 -19.53 -5.59
N ARG A 52 -60.50 -20.55 -5.92
CA ARG A 52 -61.92 -20.68 -5.55
C ARG A 52 -62.14 -20.56 -4.04
N GLY A 53 -63.17 -19.78 -3.67
CA GLY A 53 -64.00 -20.03 -2.50
C GLY A 53 -63.74 -19.18 -1.26
N HIS A 54 -64.40 -18.01 -1.15
CA HIS A 54 -65.39 -17.69 -0.11
C HIS A 54 -65.82 -16.21 -0.24
N ARG A 55 -67.13 -15.99 -0.11
CA ARG A 55 -67.77 -14.67 -0.01
C ARG A 55 -67.50 -14.09 1.38
N SER A 56 -67.23 -12.79 1.47
CA SER A 56 -68.13 -11.82 2.13
C SER A 56 -67.54 -10.41 2.17
N SER A 57 -68.37 -9.45 1.76
CA SER A 57 -68.51 -8.05 2.22
C SER A 57 -67.34 -7.06 2.10
N ASP A 58 -67.58 -6.10 1.20
CA ASP A 58 -67.48 -4.64 1.39
C ASP A 58 -66.18 -4.03 1.92
N GLU A 59 -65.50 -3.26 1.06
CA GLU A 59 -65.43 -1.80 1.21
C GLU A 59 -64.71 -1.14 0.02
N LEU A 60 -65.49 -0.38 -0.75
CA LEU A 60 -65.01 0.68 -1.62
C LEU A 60 -64.65 1.88 -0.74
N LEU A 61 -63.39 2.31 -0.74
CA LEU A 61 -63.02 3.66 -0.30
C LEU A 61 -62.17 4.31 -1.38
N SER A 62 -62.88 5.04 -2.24
CA SER A 62 -62.32 6.10 -3.06
C SER A 62 -62.05 7.29 -2.12
N LEU A 63 -60.80 7.74 -2.03
CA LEU A 63 -60.44 8.99 -1.37
C LEU A 63 -59.65 9.84 -2.37
N LEU A 64 -60.36 10.83 -2.89
CA LEU A 64 -59.87 11.87 -3.77
C LEU A 64 -59.82 13.15 -2.92
N VAL A 65 -58.63 13.56 -2.49
CA VAL A 65 -58.41 14.85 -1.82
C VAL A 65 -57.13 15.49 -2.35
N LEU A 66 -57.38 16.47 -3.22
CA LEU A 66 -56.80 17.81 -3.29
C LEU A 66 -55.27 17.98 -3.25
N SER A 67 -54.80 18.53 -4.38
CA SER A 67 -53.57 19.27 -4.62
C SER A 67 -53.16 20.20 -3.47
N HIS A 68 -51.97 20.00 -2.91
CA HIS A 68 -51.15 21.05 -2.31
C HIS A 68 -49.69 20.81 -2.73
N ASP A 69 -49.11 21.82 -3.39
CA ASP A 69 -47.69 21.94 -3.70
C ASP A 69 -46.87 21.88 -2.40
N ILE A 70 -46.14 20.78 -2.22
CA ILE A 70 -45.01 20.71 -1.30
C ILE A 70 -43.89 19.99 -2.05
N SER A 71 -42.93 20.77 -2.54
CA SER A 71 -41.67 20.29 -3.11
C SER A 71 -40.97 19.33 -2.15
N PRO A 72 -40.61 18.10 -2.55
CA PRO A 72 -39.59 17.34 -1.88
C PRO A 72 -38.27 17.46 -2.65
N PHE A 73 -37.22 17.82 -1.93
CA PHE A 73 -35.80 17.71 -2.28
C PHE A 73 -35.48 16.58 -3.28
N PRO A 74 -34.52 16.76 -4.20
CA PRO A 74 -34.08 15.65 -5.04
C PRO A 74 -33.51 14.57 -4.11
N CYS A 75 -34.19 13.43 -4.04
CA CYS A 75 -33.55 12.20 -3.62
C CYS A 75 -32.37 12.01 -4.55
N GLN A 76 -31.16 12.25 -4.03
CA GLN A 76 -29.96 11.76 -4.68
C GLN A 76 -30.19 10.28 -4.95
N ASP A 77 -30.12 9.92 -6.22
CA ASP A 77 -29.96 8.53 -6.63
C ASP A 77 -28.77 7.99 -5.83
N ILE A 78 -29.05 7.27 -4.75
CA ILE A 78 -28.12 6.31 -4.18
C ILE A 78 -28.00 5.27 -5.28
N ILE A 79 -27.06 5.51 -6.20
CA ILE A 79 -26.58 4.53 -7.15
C ILE A 79 -26.16 3.36 -6.27
N THR A 80 -27.01 2.35 -6.18
CA THR A 80 -26.66 1.04 -5.65
C THR A 80 -25.73 0.43 -6.69
N THR A 81 -24.48 0.90 -6.74
CA THR A 81 -23.41 0.13 -7.36
C THR A 81 -23.47 -1.23 -6.70
N PRO A 82 -23.70 -2.32 -7.47
CA PRO A 82 -23.66 -3.66 -6.91
C PRO A 82 -22.37 -3.80 -6.12
N PHE A 83 -22.42 -4.39 -4.92
CA PHE A 83 -21.19 -4.75 -4.21
C PHE A 83 -20.40 -5.69 -5.12
N ASP A 84 -19.39 -5.15 -5.78
CA ASP A 84 -18.49 -5.90 -6.62
C ASP A 84 -17.35 -6.41 -5.71
N PRO A 85 -17.34 -7.71 -5.36
CA PRO A 85 -16.28 -8.26 -4.51
C PRO A 85 -14.89 -8.10 -5.13
N THR A 86 -14.78 -7.92 -6.45
CA THR A 86 -13.49 -7.66 -7.12
C THR A 86 -13.05 -6.21 -6.96
N GLN A 87 -13.98 -5.26 -6.96
CA GLN A 87 -13.71 -3.85 -6.68
C GLN A 87 -13.41 -3.61 -5.20
N ALA A 88 -14.14 -4.28 -4.30
CA ALA A 88 -13.87 -4.25 -2.85
C ALA A 88 -12.51 -4.89 -2.49
N ALA A 89 -12.13 -5.99 -3.16
CA ALA A 89 -10.79 -6.58 -3.01
C ALA A 89 -9.69 -5.67 -3.59
N THR A 90 -10.00 -4.94 -4.66
CA THR A 90 -9.13 -3.93 -5.28
C THR A 90 -8.87 -2.75 -4.34
N ASP A 91 -9.92 -2.19 -3.74
CA ASP A 91 -9.82 -1.13 -2.75
C ASP A 91 -9.08 -1.61 -1.50
N THR A 92 -9.30 -2.85 -1.09
CA THR A 92 -8.63 -3.45 0.08
C THR A 92 -7.14 -3.66 -0.18
N LEU A 93 -6.70 -4.19 -1.34
CA LEU A 93 -5.28 -4.39 -1.65
C LEU A 93 -4.52 -3.08 -1.87
N VAL A 94 -5.15 -2.11 -2.53
CA VAL A 94 -4.59 -0.77 -2.66
C VAL A 94 -4.42 -0.18 -1.26
N THR A 95 -5.47 -0.11 -0.44
CA THR A 95 -5.39 0.46 0.91
C THR A 95 -4.47 -0.32 1.86
N THR A 96 -4.45 -1.65 1.85
CA THR A 96 -3.55 -2.46 2.71
C THR A 96 -2.09 -2.38 2.29
N GLY A 97 -1.78 -2.21 1.00
CA GLY A 97 -0.41 -2.00 0.53
C GLY A 97 0.25 -0.76 1.13
N TRP A 98 -0.49 0.35 1.28
CA TRP A 98 0.04 1.59 1.89
C TRP A 98 0.39 1.46 3.37
N TYR A 99 -0.30 0.59 4.11
CA TYR A 99 -0.02 0.38 5.52
C TYR A 99 1.16 -0.56 5.76
N LEU A 100 1.59 -1.35 4.77
CA LEU A 100 2.67 -2.32 4.94
C LEU A 100 4.02 -1.68 5.30
N PRO A 101 4.49 -0.60 4.64
CA PRO A 101 5.72 0.09 5.05
C PRO A 101 5.60 0.75 6.42
N LEU A 102 4.44 1.33 6.75
CA LEU A 102 4.21 1.93 8.06
C LEU A 102 4.22 0.88 9.19
N LEU A 103 3.57 -0.26 8.97
CA LEU A 103 3.57 -1.37 9.91
C LEU A 103 5.00 -1.92 10.07
N ALA A 104 5.73 -2.12 8.97
CA ALA A 104 7.13 -2.53 9.00
C ALA A 104 7.98 -1.52 9.78
N PHE A 105 7.81 -0.23 9.55
CA PHE A 105 8.49 0.83 10.28
C PHE A 105 8.24 0.75 11.78
N VAL A 106 6.97 0.66 12.21
CA VAL A 106 6.60 0.56 13.63
C VAL A 106 7.20 -0.68 14.27
N ILE A 107 7.07 -1.84 13.63
CA ILE A 107 7.61 -3.11 14.13
C ILE A 107 9.14 -3.01 14.27
N LEU A 108 9.83 -2.59 13.21
CA LEU A 108 11.29 -2.51 13.22
C LEU A 108 11.79 -1.46 14.21
N ALA A 109 11.13 -0.31 14.34
CA ALA A 109 11.46 0.71 15.33
C ALA A 109 11.32 0.18 16.77
N VAL A 110 10.26 -0.57 17.07
CA VAL A 110 10.07 -1.23 18.38
C VAL A 110 11.15 -2.28 18.64
N LEU A 111 11.44 -3.12 17.65
CA LEU A 111 12.48 -4.15 17.78
C LEU A 111 13.89 -3.53 17.93
N GLU A 112 14.15 -2.38 17.30
CA GLU A 112 15.40 -1.63 17.47
C GLU A 112 15.54 -1.04 18.87
N CYS A 113 14.46 -0.57 19.51
CA CYS A 113 14.49 -0.11 20.91
C CYS A 113 14.90 -1.23 21.87
N GLY A 114 14.56 -2.49 21.57
CA GLY A 114 15.00 -3.67 22.31
C GLY A 114 16.37 -4.21 21.89
N SER A 115 17.02 -3.62 20.89
CA SER A 115 18.33 -4.09 20.40
C SER A 115 19.45 -3.65 21.34
N ALA A 116 20.37 -4.57 21.64
CA ALA A 116 21.52 -4.32 22.51
C ALA A 116 22.57 -3.36 21.90
N ARG A 117 22.42 -2.98 20.62
CA ARG A 117 23.32 -2.02 19.97
C ARG A 117 22.96 -0.60 20.43
N ARG A 118 23.74 -0.09 21.40
CA ARG A 118 23.78 1.35 21.73
C ARG A 118 24.20 2.14 20.49
N VAL A 119 24.11 3.45 20.50
CA VAL A 119 22.96 4.33 20.21
C VAL A 119 23.47 5.71 20.57
N PRO A 120 24.52 6.30 19.95
CA PRO A 120 24.91 7.66 20.30
C PRO A 120 23.67 8.56 20.18
N ALA A 121 23.39 9.35 21.22
CA ALA A 121 22.26 10.28 21.18
C ALA A 121 22.47 11.24 20.01
N GLY A 122 21.56 11.18 19.04
CA GLY A 122 21.58 12.09 17.90
C GLY A 122 21.24 13.51 18.32
N SER A 123 21.70 14.50 17.56
CA SER A 123 21.24 15.87 17.76
C SER A 123 19.76 16.00 17.36
N LEU A 124 19.01 16.95 17.93
CA LEU A 124 17.64 17.23 17.49
C LEU A 124 17.58 17.48 15.97
N ALA A 125 18.59 18.14 15.42
CA ALA A 125 18.66 18.43 13.99
C ALA A 125 18.83 17.15 13.14
N ASP A 126 19.55 16.13 13.62
CA ASP A 126 19.62 14.83 12.95
C ASP A 126 18.29 14.08 12.98
N HIS A 127 17.58 14.15 14.10
CA HIS A 127 16.25 13.54 14.22
C HIS A 127 15.26 14.21 13.26
N LEU A 128 15.27 15.54 13.17
CA LEU A 128 14.44 16.28 12.23
C LEU A 128 14.77 15.96 10.77
N LEU A 129 16.05 15.82 10.43
CA LEU A 129 16.47 15.43 9.08
C LEU A 129 16.00 14.01 8.72
N ASN A 130 16.15 13.06 9.65
CA ASN A 130 15.67 11.69 9.48
C ASN A 130 14.13 11.66 9.28
N LEU A 131 13.38 12.40 10.11
CA LEU A 131 11.92 12.51 9.99
C LEU A 131 11.50 13.19 8.68
N ALA A 132 12.18 14.25 8.26
CA ALA A 132 11.92 14.92 6.99
C ALA A 132 12.15 13.97 5.81
N GLY A 133 13.26 13.23 5.83
CA GLY A 133 13.56 12.21 4.83
C GLY A 133 12.48 11.12 4.73
N LEU A 134 12.06 10.57 5.87
CA LEU A 134 10.97 9.60 5.93
C LEU A 134 9.62 10.18 5.46
N ALA A 135 9.30 11.43 5.80
CA ALA A 135 8.08 12.07 5.34
C ALA A 135 8.10 12.32 3.81
N VAL A 136 9.24 12.77 3.27
CA VAL A 136 9.38 12.98 1.83
C VAL A 136 9.28 11.65 1.09
N GLN A 137 10.07 10.65 1.46
CA GLN A 137 10.15 9.38 0.73
C GLN A 137 8.95 8.47 0.99
N GLY A 138 8.38 8.51 2.20
CA GLY A 138 7.28 7.65 2.63
C GLY A 138 5.88 8.22 2.39
N ILE A 139 5.74 9.54 2.21
CA ILE A 139 4.44 10.20 1.99
C ILE A 139 4.45 11.02 0.71
N ALA A 140 5.34 12.02 0.60
CA ALA A 140 5.28 12.98 -0.50
C ALA A 140 5.56 12.35 -1.87
N ILE A 141 6.60 11.51 -1.98
CA ILE A 141 6.98 10.85 -3.24
C ILE A 141 5.89 9.86 -3.70
N PRO A 142 5.38 8.94 -2.86
CA PRO A 142 4.25 8.09 -3.22
C PRO A 142 2.97 8.88 -3.59
N ALA A 143 2.64 9.94 -2.86
CA ALA A 143 1.48 10.78 -3.15
C ALA A 143 1.64 11.51 -4.50
N ALA A 144 2.82 12.07 -4.78
CA ALA A 144 3.14 12.66 -6.07
C ALA A 144 3.02 11.63 -7.20
N GLY A 145 3.57 10.42 -7.00
CA GLY A 145 3.44 9.34 -7.96
C GLY A 145 1.99 8.93 -8.25
N TYR A 146 1.17 8.83 -7.19
CA TYR A 146 -0.27 8.57 -7.34
C TYR A 146 -0.98 9.67 -8.13
N LEU A 147 -0.68 10.94 -7.85
CA LEU A 147 -1.25 12.08 -8.57
C LEU A 147 -0.80 12.10 -10.04
N ILE A 148 0.46 11.80 -10.33
CA ILE A 148 0.97 11.68 -11.71
C ILE A 148 0.18 10.60 -12.45
N ALA A 149 0.01 9.41 -11.87
CA ALA A 149 -0.72 8.33 -12.51
C ALA A 149 -2.21 8.67 -12.74
N THR A 150 -2.90 9.19 -11.72
CA THR A 150 -4.36 9.37 -11.74
C THR A 150 -4.84 10.70 -12.33
N ARG A 151 -4.00 11.73 -12.36
CA ARG A 151 -4.36 13.07 -12.85
C ARG A 151 -3.63 13.45 -14.12
N VAL A 152 -2.35 13.13 -14.23
CA VAL A 152 -1.56 13.52 -15.40
C VAL A 152 -1.69 12.47 -16.50
N LEU A 153 -1.28 11.23 -16.22
CA LEU A 153 -1.28 10.15 -17.21
C LEU A 153 -2.71 9.78 -17.64
N ALA A 154 -3.64 9.65 -16.70
CA ALA A 154 -5.03 9.37 -17.01
C ALA A 154 -5.69 10.46 -17.88
N ALA A 155 -5.30 11.74 -17.73
CA ALA A 155 -5.87 12.84 -18.52
C ALA A 155 -5.27 12.95 -19.93
N HIS A 156 -3.97 12.66 -20.08
CA HIS A 156 -3.26 12.87 -21.35
C HIS A 156 -3.06 11.58 -22.17
N SER A 157 -3.20 10.42 -21.54
CA SER A 157 -2.96 9.11 -22.16
C SER A 157 -3.88 8.02 -21.59
N PRO A 158 -5.21 8.24 -21.55
CA PRO A 158 -6.15 7.28 -20.99
C PRO A 158 -6.08 5.89 -21.65
N ASP A 159 -5.80 5.84 -22.96
CA ASP A 159 -5.71 4.60 -23.73
C ASP A 159 -4.55 3.69 -23.31
N LEU A 160 -3.54 4.24 -22.61
CA LEU A 160 -2.41 3.48 -22.10
C LEU A 160 -2.68 2.85 -20.73
N ALA A 161 -3.75 3.25 -20.04
CA ALA A 161 -4.11 2.72 -18.74
C ALA A 161 -4.40 1.20 -18.85
N GLY A 162 -3.65 0.39 -18.14
CA GLY A 162 -3.80 -1.07 -18.20
C GLY A 162 -3.49 -1.71 -19.56
N SER A 163 -2.73 -1.01 -20.42
CA SER A 163 -2.32 -1.52 -21.74
C SER A 163 -1.37 -2.73 -21.66
N LEU A 164 -0.60 -2.84 -20.58
CA LEU A 164 0.30 -3.96 -20.30
C LEU A 164 -0.47 -5.10 -19.61
N ARG A 165 -0.91 -6.06 -20.41
CA ARG A 165 -1.71 -7.23 -19.98
C ARG A 165 -0.83 -8.36 -19.44
N ILE A 166 -0.36 -8.21 -18.20
CA ILE A 166 0.57 -9.17 -17.56
C ILE A 166 0.02 -9.77 -16.26
N GLY A 167 -1.18 -9.34 -15.83
CA GLY A 167 -1.82 -9.80 -14.61
C GLY A 167 -1.06 -9.40 -13.35
N CYS A 168 -1.60 -9.76 -12.19
CA CYS A 168 -1.05 -9.30 -10.90
C CYS A 168 0.35 -9.83 -10.60
N LEU A 169 0.63 -11.10 -10.93
CA LEU A 169 1.96 -11.69 -10.73
C LEU A 169 2.99 -11.05 -11.67
N GLY A 170 2.63 -10.83 -12.94
CA GLY A 170 3.52 -10.16 -13.89
C GLY A 170 3.80 -8.72 -13.45
N ALA A 171 2.77 -7.98 -13.03
CA ALA A 171 2.91 -6.62 -12.52
C ALA A 171 3.77 -6.56 -11.24
N PHE A 172 3.60 -7.54 -10.34
CA PHE A 172 4.46 -7.70 -9.16
C PHE A 172 5.92 -7.94 -9.58
N LEU A 173 6.18 -8.91 -10.45
CA LEU A 173 7.55 -9.25 -10.89
C LEU A 173 8.20 -8.11 -11.68
N LEU A 174 7.42 -7.38 -12.50
CA LEU A 174 7.88 -6.18 -13.19
C LEU A 174 8.45 -5.17 -12.19
N ASN A 175 7.74 -4.91 -11.09
CA ASN A 175 8.27 -4.04 -10.05
C ASN A 175 9.44 -4.70 -9.30
N PHE A 176 9.21 -5.89 -8.72
CA PHE A 176 10.15 -6.52 -7.78
C PHE A 176 11.50 -6.89 -8.40
N VAL A 177 11.56 -7.12 -9.72
CA VAL A 177 12.77 -7.54 -10.43
C VAL A 177 13.29 -6.43 -11.34
N LEU A 178 12.48 -5.86 -12.23
CA LEU A 178 12.97 -4.86 -13.19
C LEU A 178 13.24 -3.52 -12.52
N VAL A 179 12.32 -3.02 -11.67
CA VAL A 179 12.57 -1.76 -10.95
C VAL A 179 13.73 -1.92 -9.96
N ASP A 180 13.90 -3.10 -9.38
CA ASP A 180 15.05 -3.43 -8.53
C ASP A 180 16.40 -3.40 -9.30
N LEU A 181 16.44 -3.90 -10.53
CA LEU A 181 17.62 -3.76 -11.41
C LEU A 181 17.93 -2.29 -11.72
N VAL A 182 16.90 -1.50 -12.04
CA VAL A 182 17.09 -0.06 -12.32
C VAL A 182 17.55 0.68 -11.07
N TYR A 183 17.01 0.32 -9.90
CA TYR A 183 17.50 0.82 -8.62
C TYR A 183 18.99 0.48 -8.43
N TYR A 184 19.38 -0.78 -8.62
CA TYR A 184 20.78 -1.21 -8.51
C TYR A 184 21.70 -0.36 -9.40
N ALA A 185 21.32 -0.19 -10.67
CA ALA A 185 22.10 0.59 -11.63
C ALA A 185 22.20 2.06 -11.21
N GLN A 186 21.08 2.66 -10.78
CA GLN A 186 21.03 4.03 -10.29
C GLN A 186 21.87 4.22 -9.03
N HIS A 187 21.74 3.33 -8.07
CA HIS A 187 22.46 3.40 -6.80
C HIS A 187 23.97 3.27 -7.04
N ARG A 188 24.39 2.36 -7.92
CA ARG A 188 25.78 2.27 -8.35
C ARG A 188 26.28 3.55 -9.04
N LEU A 189 25.44 4.21 -9.85
CA LEU A 189 25.78 5.51 -10.46
C LEU A 189 25.93 6.61 -9.41
N PHE A 190 25.08 6.62 -8.37
CA PHE A 190 25.20 7.55 -7.24
C PHE A 190 26.55 7.42 -6.53
N HIS A 191 27.15 6.23 -6.51
CA HIS A 191 28.48 6.01 -5.94
C HIS A 191 29.65 6.25 -6.91
N ARG A 192 29.40 6.38 -8.22
CA ARG A 192 30.47 6.51 -9.23
C ARG A 192 30.57 7.89 -9.88
N VAL A 193 29.50 8.66 -9.90
CA VAL A 193 29.48 9.99 -10.52
C VAL A 193 29.50 11.04 -9.42
N GLY A 194 30.53 11.88 -9.37
CA GLY A 194 30.76 12.82 -8.27
C GLY A 194 29.56 13.72 -7.94
N VAL A 195 28.83 14.22 -8.94
CA VAL A 195 27.65 15.06 -8.72
C VAL A 195 26.48 14.27 -8.10
N LEU A 196 26.33 12.99 -8.48
CA LEU A 196 25.31 12.13 -7.93
C LEU A 196 25.69 11.65 -6.53
N TRP A 197 26.98 11.45 -6.28
CA TRP A 197 27.51 11.20 -4.93
C TRP A 197 27.24 12.37 -4.00
N ALA A 198 27.50 13.61 -4.43
CA ALA A 198 27.24 14.80 -3.63
C ALA A 198 25.76 14.90 -3.18
N LEU A 199 24.84 14.39 -4.00
CA LEU A 199 23.41 14.29 -3.71
C LEU A 199 23.05 13.13 -2.78
N HIS A 200 23.74 11.99 -2.93
CA HIS A 200 23.45 10.76 -2.22
C HIS A 200 24.18 10.65 -0.87
N GLN A 201 25.35 11.25 -0.70
CA GLN A 201 26.19 11.11 0.49
C GLN A 201 25.51 11.59 1.79
N CYS A 202 24.43 12.39 1.72
CA CYS A 202 23.58 12.69 2.87
C CYS A 202 23.08 11.41 3.56
N HIS A 203 22.79 10.38 2.76
CA HIS A 203 22.43 9.04 3.16
C HIS A 203 23.56 8.34 3.91
N HIS A 204 24.78 8.44 3.38
CA HIS A 204 25.98 7.86 3.98
C HIS A 204 26.53 8.68 5.15
N ALA A 205 26.10 9.93 5.33
CA ALA A 205 26.62 10.84 6.35
C ALA A 205 26.22 10.45 7.78
N SER A 206 25.17 9.62 7.95
CA SER A 206 24.72 9.21 9.28
C SER A 206 25.77 8.33 9.97
N PRO A 207 26.18 8.65 11.21
CA PRO A 207 27.05 7.77 11.99
C PRO A 207 26.32 6.51 12.49
N VAL A 208 24.99 6.45 12.28
CA VAL A 208 24.13 5.35 12.70
C VAL A 208 23.23 4.95 11.54
N VAL A 209 23.38 3.72 11.06
CA VAL A 209 22.41 3.08 10.15
C VAL A 209 21.28 2.52 11.02
N SER A 210 20.06 2.98 10.79
CA SER A 210 18.86 2.55 11.52
C SER A 210 17.62 2.77 10.66
N VAL A 211 16.49 2.17 11.06
CA VAL A 211 15.18 2.37 10.41
C VAL A 211 14.84 3.86 10.27
N TRP A 212 15.24 4.70 11.22
CA TRP A 212 15.01 6.15 11.20
C TRP A 212 15.82 6.88 10.12
N ALA A 213 17.02 6.37 9.79
CA ALA A 213 17.91 6.97 8.81
C ALA A 213 17.71 6.40 7.39
N THR A 214 16.81 5.42 7.20
CA THR A 214 16.51 4.76 5.92
C THR A 214 16.38 5.74 4.75
N SER A 215 15.62 6.82 4.96
CA SER A 215 15.36 7.82 3.93
C SER A 215 16.05 9.15 4.22
N ARG A 216 17.12 9.15 5.03
CA ARG A 216 17.97 10.33 5.21
C ARG A 216 18.62 10.64 3.87
N ASN A 217 18.09 11.61 3.15
CA ASN A 217 18.50 11.96 1.80
C ASN A 217 18.50 13.47 1.64
N SER A 218 19.25 13.98 0.67
CA SER A 218 18.98 15.33 0.19
C SER A 218 17.57 15.38 -0.42
N LEU A 219 16.92 16.54 -0.36
CA LEU A 219 15.59 16.72 -0.93
C LEU A 219 15.59 16.38 -2.43
N TRP A 220 16.63 16.80 -3.15
CA TRP A 220 16.74 16.62 -4.59
C TRP A 220 16.90 15.16 -5.01
N VAL A 221 17.75 14.38 -4.31
CA VAL A 221 17.93 12.95 -4.67
C VAL A 221 16.63 12.17 -4.51
N SER A 222 15.74 12.59 -3.61
CA SER A 222 14.42 11.97 -3.39
C SER A 222 13.56 11.99 -4.65
N PHE A 223 13.66 13.03 -5.49
CA PHE A 223 12.94 13.15 -6.77
C PHE A 223 13.64 12.43 -7.92
N LEU A 224 14.92 12.13 -7.79
CA LEU A 224 15.69 11.43 -8.81
C LEU A 224 15.56 9.91 -8.69
N PHE A 225 15.19 9.38 -7.53
CA PHE A 225 15.03 7.93 -7.36
C PHE A 225 14.02 7.33 -8.34
N VAL A 226 14.36 6.14 -8.81
CA VAL A 226 13.57 5.33 -9.75
C VAL A 226 12.11 5.19 -9.34
N TYR A 227 11.82 5.23 -8.04
CA TYR A 227 10.46 5.07 -7.53
C TYR A 227 9.51 6.19 -7.98
N LEU A 228 9.96 7.45 -8.06
CA LEU A 228 9.11 8.51 -8.63
C LEU A 228 9.10 8.45 -10.17
N LEU A 229 10.24 8.11 -10.77
CA LEU A 229 10.41 8.19 -12.23
C LEU A 229 9.70 7.05 -12.98
N LEU A 230 9.68 5.83 -12.42
CA LEU A 230 9.12 4.65 -13.10
C LEU A 230 7.82 4.14 -12.49
N ASN A 231 7.66 4.12 -11.15
CA ASN A 231 6.48 3.48 -10.56
C ASN A 231 5.14 4.09 -11.02
N PRO A 232 4.98 5.41 -11.16
CA PRO A 232 3.72 6.00 -11.64
C PRO A 232 3.38 5.54 -13.06
N LEU A 233 4.39 5.54 -13.95
CA LEU A 233 4.23 5.14 -15.34
C LEU A 233 3.96 3.64 -15.46
N LEU A 234 4.83 2.79 -14.92
CA LEU A 234 4.70 1.35 -15.03
C LEU A 234 3.45 0.83 -14.30
N GLY A 235 3.14 1.40 -13.13
CA GLY A 235 1.90 1.08 -12.41
C GLY A 235 0.66 1.46 -13.20
N PHE A 236 0.66 2.61 -13.88
CA PHE A 236 -0.45 3.04 -14.76
C PHE A 236 -0.61 2.13 -15.99
N LEU A 237 0.49 1.65 -16.57
CA LEU A 237 0.46 0.75 -17.72
C LEU A 237 -0.05 -0.65 -17.38
N CYS A 238 0.16 -1.14 -16.15
CA CYS A 238 -0.23 -2.50 -15.75
C CYS A 238 -1.76 -2.67 -15.66
N ASP A 239 -2.28 -3.78 -16.19
CA ASP A 239 -3.70 -4.16 -16.08
C ASP A 239 -4.12 -4.61 -14.68
N CYS A 240 -3.16 -5.00 -13.84
CA CYS A 240 -3.34 -5.20 -12.40
C CYS A 240 -2.36 -4.31 -11.59
N PRO A 241 -2.64 -3.01 -11.44
CA PRO A 241 -1.79 -2.08 -10.67
C PRO A 241 -1.62 -2.50 -9.20
N GLN A 242 -2.56 -3.24 -8.63
CA GLN A 242 -2.54 -3.74 -7.26
C GLN A 242 -1.31 -4.64 -7.02
N GLY A 243 -0.99 -5.54 -7.96
CA GLY A 243 0.20 -6.38 -7.87
C GLY A 243 1.50 -5.58 -7.91
N PHE A 244 1.55 -4.56 -8.78
CA PHE A 244 2.68 -3.66 -8.90
C PHE A 244 2.92 -2.86 -7.61
N PHE A 245 1.88 -2.22 -7.07
CA PHE A 245 2.01 -1.39 -5.87
C PHE A 245 2.17 -2.18 -4.58
N PHE A 246 1.67 -3.43 -4.53
CA PHE A 246 2.03 -4.35 -3.46
C PHE A 246 3.54 -4.65 -3.45
N SER A 247 4.14 -4.90 -4.61
CA SER A 247 5.60 -5.04 -4.73
C SER A 247 6.35 -3.76 -4.33
N ALA A 248 5.85 -2.59 -4.72
CA ALA A 248 6.47 -1.32 -4.35
C ALA A 248 6.43 -1.10 -2.83
N ALA A 249 5.30 -1.43 -2.18
CA ALA A 249 5.18 -1.41 -0.74
C ALA A 249 6.11 -2.42 -0.05
N LEU A 250 6.22 -3.64 -0.56
CA LEU A 250 7.16 -4.64 -0.07
C LEU A 250 8.61 -4.17 -0.19
N THR A 251 8.97 -3.52 -1.31
CA THR A 251 10.30 -2.93 -1.53
C THR A 251 10.60 -1.85 -0.50
N ALA A 252 9.63 -0.97 -0.19
CA ALA A 252 9.79 0.02 0.87
C ALA A 252 9.93 -0.62 2.26
N SER A 253 9.22 -1.71 2.55
CA SER A 253 9.43 -2.48 3.79
C SER A 253 10.80 -3.14 3.86
N LEU A 254 11.30 -3.67 2.73
CA LEU A 254 12.64 -4.24 2.63
C LEU A 254 13.74 -3.17 2.77
N ASP A 255 13.46 -1.93 2.36
CA ASP A 255 14.33 -0.77 2.60
C ASP A 255 14.48 -0.46 4.09
N LEU A 256 13.37 -0.40 4.81
CA LEU A 256 13.41 -0.24 6.27
C LEU A 256 14.13 -1.42 6.94
N TRP A 257 13.89 -2.64 6.45
CA TRP A 257 14.53 -3.85 6.95
C TRP A 257 16.06 -3.80 6.79
N ARG A 258 16.58 -3.54 5.59
CA ARG A 258 18.03 -3.55 5.34
C ARG A 258 18.77 -2.41 6.05
N HIS A 259 18.08 -1.36 6.47
CA HIS A 259 18.64 -0.32 7.35
C HIS A 259 18.48 -0.61 8.84
N SER A 260 17.77 -1.66 9.21
CA SER A 260 17.48 -1.94 10.62
C SER A 260 18.70 -2.46 11.38
N ARG A 261 18.80 -2.08 12.65
CA ARG A 261 19.88 -2.50 13.55
C ARG A 261 19.66 -3.88 14.17
N LEU A 262 18.88 -4.72 13.51
CA LEU A 262 18.49 -6.00 14.06
C LEU A 262 19.71 -6.94 14.15
N PRO A 263 19.80 -7.75 15.21
CA PRO A 263 20.86 -8.76 15.32
C PRO A 263 20.88 -9.68 14.08
N GLU A 264 22.06 -10.14 13.65
CA GLU A 264 22.22 -10.95 12.43
C GLU A 264 21.37 -12.22 12.44
N ARG A 265 21.09 -12.78 13.62
CA ARG A 265 20.20 -13.93 13.79
C ARG A 265 18.78 -13.73 13.21
N PHE A 266 18.33 -12.48 13.01
CA PHE A 266 17.04 -12.19 12.38
C PHE A 266 17.08 -12.30 10.85
N ALA A 267 18.27 -12.43 10.26
CA ALA A 267 18.49 -12.69 8.83
C ALA A 267 19.19 -14.06 8.67
N PRO A 268 18.45 -15.18 8.62
CA PRO A 268 19.04 -16.49 8.41
C PRO A 268 19.93 -16.53 7.17
N ALA A 269 20.99 -17.35 7.17
CA ALA A 269 21.98 -17.39 6.09
C ALA A 269 21.37 -17.65 4.69
N TRP A 270 20.24 -18.36 4.60
CA TRP A 270 19.56 -18.57 3.32
C TRP A 270 18.92 -17.30 2.76
N LEU A 271 18.48 -16.38 3.63
CA LEU A 271 17.93 -15.10 3.23
C LEU A 271 19.03 -14.22 2.63
N GLY A 272 20.22 -14.22 3.23
CA GLY A 272 21.41 -13.54 2.69
C GLY A 272 21.92 -14.10 1.36
N ARG A 273 21.45 -15.27 0.94
CA ARG A 273 21.72 -15.76 -0.42
C ARG A 273 20.81 -15.15 -1.48
N ALA A 274 19.70 -14.53 -1.14
CA ALA A 274 18.76 -13.99 -2.12
C ALA A 274 18.54 -12.49 -1.96
N LEU A 275 18.32 -12.05 -0.73
CA LEU A 275 18.00 -10.67 -0.40
C LEU A 275 19.19 -9.93 0.17
N VAL A 276 19.19 -8.60 -0.04
CA VAL A 276 20.07 -7.70 0.68
C VAL A 276 19.63 -7.67 2.14
N THR A 277 20.51 -8.15 3.03
CA THR A 277 20.25 -8.20 4.48
C THR A 277 20.76 -6.93 5.15
N PRO A 278 20.42 -6.72 6.43
CA PRO A 278 20.95 -5.58 7.16
C PRO A 278 22.47 -5.58 7.23
N ALA A 279 23.12 -6.73 7.39
CA ALA A 279 24.58 -6.83 7.39
C ALA A 279 25.20 -6.42 6.04
N HIS A 280 24.59 -6.80 4.91
CA HIS A 280 25.06 -6.40 3.57
C HIS A 280 25.01 -4.87 3.38
N HIS A 281 23.88 -4.27 3.75
CA HIS A 281 23.65 -2.84 3.56
C HIS A 281 24.42 -1.98 4.57
N HIS A 282 24.59 -2.45 5.81
CA HIS A 282 25.48 -1.80 6.77
C HIS A 282 26.94 -1.82 6.28
N LEU A 283 27.41 -2.92 5.70
CA LEU A 283 28.74 -2.96 5.08
C LEU A 283 28.86 -1.90 3.98
N HIS A 284 27.86 -1.77 3.11
CA HIS A 284 27.78 -0.71 2.10
C HIS A 284 27.88 0.71 2.70
N HIS A 285 27.20 0.97 3.83
CA HIS A 285 27.26 2.25 4.54
C HIS A 285 28.54 2.51 5.32
N SER A 286 29.36 1.47 5.56
CA SER A 286 30.58 1.61 6.33
C SER A 286 31.67 2.33 5.56
N LEU A 287 32.62 2.91 6.29
CA LEU A 287 33.79 3.56 5.69
C LEU A 287 34.62 2.61 4.82
N ASP A 288 34.66 1.32 5.19
CA ASP A 288 35.50 0.30 4.54
C ASP A 288 34.76 -0.49 3.43
N GLY A 289 33.46 -0.26 3.29
CA GLY A 289 32.58 -0.97 2.36
C GLY A 289 31.82 -0.08 1.39
N GLN A 290 32.18 1.20 1.27
CA GLN A 290 31.65 2.04 0.19
C GLN A 290 31.99 1.39 -1.17
N GLY A 291 30.98 1.26 -2.04
CA GLY A 291 31.17 0.73 -3.39
C GLY A 291 30.86 -0.77 -3.60
N VAL A 292 30.25 -1.45 -2.62
CA VAL A 292 29.74 -2.83 -2.75
C VAL A 292 28.27 -2.93 -2.31
N ASN A 293 27.55 -3.99 -2.67
CA ASN A 293 26.18 -4.28 -2.24
C ASN A 293 25.17 -3.16 -2.54
N PHE A 294 24.94 -2.83 -3.81
CA PHE A 294 24.06 -1.73 -4.24
C PHE A 294 22.59 -2.10 -4.39
N GLY A 295 22.22 -3.39 -4.36
CA GLY A 295 20.84 -3.83 -4.55
C GLY A 295 19.85 -3.24 -3.54
N ALA A 296 18.60 -3.04 -3.96
CA ALA A 296 17.52 -2.66 -3.04
C ALA A 296 16.99 -3.91 -2.32
N ASN A 297 16.45 -4.86 -3.09
CA ASN A 297 15.83 -6.06 -2.57
C ASN A 297 16.74 -7.27 -2.78
N LEU A 298 17.24 -7.46 -4.01
CA LEU A 298 17.93 -8.69 -4.42
C LEU A 298 19.45 -8.50 -4.44
N LEU A 299 20.18 -9.46 -3.88
CA LEU A 299 21.64 -9.55 -4.03
C LEU A 299 22.05 -10.09 -5.41
N LEU A 300 21.07 -10.52 -6.22
CA LEU A 300 21.26 -11.06 -7.56
C LEU A 300 22.09 -10.12 -8.44
N TRP A 301 21.75 -8.84 -8.48
CA TRP A 301 22.42 -7.87 -9.35
C TRP A 301 23.85 -7.61 -8.92
N ASP A 302 24.08 -7.50 -7.62
CA ASP A 302 25.43 -7.38 -7.07
C ASP A 302 26.31 -8.56 -7.47
N ARG A 303 25.76 -9.78 -7.49
CA ARG A 303 26.52 -10.95 -7.96
C ARG A 303 26.73 -10.94 -9.46
N CYS A 304 25.71 -10.61 -10.24
CA CYS A 304 25.80 -10.55 -11.71
C CYS A 304 26.86 -9.54 -12.18
N PHE A 305 27.01 -8.43 -11.46
CA PHE A 305 27.92 -7.33 -11.83
C PHE A 305 29.20 -7.27 -10.98
N GLY A 306 29.45 -8.28 -10.15
CA GLY A 306 30.68 -8.41 -9.36
C GLY A 306 30.86 -7.36 -8.25
N THR A 307 29.76 -6.86 -7.68
CA THR A 307 29.75 -5.89 -6.57
C THR A 307 29.25 -6.47 -5.25
N ALA A 308 28.92 -7.77 -5.20
CA ALA A 308 28.54 -8.46 -3.97
C ALA A 308 29.76 -8.65 -3.05
N ARG A 309 29.58 -8.31 -1.77
CA ARG A 309 30.53 -8.60 -0.70
C ARG A 309 29.77 -9.14 0.51
N GLU A 310 30.08 -10.36 0.89
CA GLU A 310 29.51 -10.99 2.09
C GLU A 310 30.09 -10.29 3.35
N PRO A 311 29.26 -9.98 4.35
CA PRO A 311 29.71 -9.34 5.58
C PRO A 311 30.23 -10.36 6.61
N ASP A 312 31.38 -10.08 7.22
CA ASP A 312 31.90 -10.81 8.40
C ASP A 312 31.35 -10.23 9.72
N GLY A 313 30.07 -9.87 9.66
CA GLY A 313 29.33 -9.19 10.70
C GLY A 313 29.17 -7.69 10.48
N TYR A 314 28.58 -7.01 11.47
CA TYR A 314 28.32 -5.58 11.37
C TYR A 314 29.58 -4.70 11.49
N PRO A 315 29.74 -3.68 10.62
CA PRO A 315 30.84 -2.73 10.70
C PRO A 315 30.88 -1.91 12.00
N ALA A 316 32.09 -1.53 12.39
CA ALA A 316 32.34 -0.74 13.61
C ALA A 316 32.03 0.76 13.44
N ARG A 317 32.14 1.30 12.21
CA ARG A 317 32.02 2.75 11.95
C ARG A 317 31.27 3.02 10.64
N TYR A 318 30.43 4.06 10.71
CA TYR A 318 29.64 4.60 9.61
C TYR A 318 29.83 6.13 9.55
N GLY A 319 29.20 6.76 8.57
CA GLY A 319 29.24 8.21 8.40
C GLY A 319 30.29 8.64 7.38
N THR A 320 30.29 9.93 7.05
CA THR A 320 31.33 10.56 6.24
C THR A 320 32.09 11.57 7.08
N SER A 321 33.39 11.73 6.81
CA SER A 321 34.17 12.80 7.43
C SER A 321 33.68 14.16 6.90
N ASN A 322 33.45 15.13 7.81
CA ASN A 322 33.11 16.51 7.48
C ASN A 322 31.69 16.75 6.92
N ALA A 323 30.70 15.96 7.33
CA ALA A 323 29.31 16.27 6.99
C ALA A 323 28.89 17.66 7.53
N PRO A 324 28.32 18.56 6.70
CA PRO A 324 27.91 19.89 7.13
C PRO A 324 26.68 19.82 8.03
N GLY A 325 26.20 20.97 8.52
CA GLY A 325 24.97 21.00 9.33
C GLY A 325 23.75 20.41 8.58
N PRO A 326 22.77 19.82 9.29
CA PRO A 326 21.64 19.09 8.67
C PRO A 326 20.85 19.85 7.61
N TRP A 327 20.70 21.17 7.74
CA TRP A 327 20.05 22.00 6.71
C TRP A 327 20.80 22.01 5.38
N ARG A 328 22.13 22.13 5.44
CA ARG A 328 22.97 22.04 4.24
C ARG A 328 22.92 20.62 3.69
N GLN A 329 22.92 19.62 4.57
CA GLN A 329 22.78 18.23 4.15
C GLN A 329 21.47 17.95 3.37
N PHE A 330 20.38 18.58 3.80
CA PHE A 330 19.08 18.39 3.18
C PHE A 330 18.94 19.12 1.85
N LEU A 331 19.36 20.39 1.78
CA LEU A 331 19.05 21.27 0.65
C LEU A 331 20.17 21.40 -0.38
N PHE A 332 21.44 21.19 -0.01
CA PHE A 332 22.56 21.52 -0.87
C PHE A 332 23.56 20.37 -0.92
N PRO A 333 23.64 19.61 -2.05
CA PRO A 333 24.72 18.64 -2.24
C PRO A 333 26.11 19.26 -2.00
N TRP A 334 27.05 18.48 -1.47
CA TRP A 334 28.36 18.97 -1.02
C TRP A 334 29.54 18.07 -1.37
#